data_AF-A0AA96T2U3-F1
#
_entry.id   AF-A0AA96T2U3-F1
#
_cell.length_a   1.000
_cell.length_b   1.000
_cell.length_c   1.000
_cell.angle_alpha   90.00
_cell.angle_beta   90.00
_cell.angle_gamma   90.00
#
_symmetry.space_group_name_H-M   'P 1'
#
loop_
_entity.id
_entity.type
_entity.pdbx_description
1 polymer ?
#
loop_
_entity_poly.entity_id
_entity_poly.type
_entity_poly.pdbx_seq_one_letter_code
_entity_poly.pdbx_strand_id
1 'polypeptide(L)'
;MVPDLTRRRIDDRLETWEIWYGDVQVGTIAQQDWDPNPERSGIWKWSCGFYPLHRDQCFRGEATTFETAHAAFSAAWRMFLPQRTKAEFEACRRQKQWTANKYTLWDAGYRNKLGRGPIRCACGAMFNPGIHEETTAHIEHITGRPPGT
;
A
#
# COMPACT_ATOMS: atom_id res chain seq x y z
N MET A 1 -16.73 12.03 -13.48
CA MET A 1 -15.44 12.72 -13.45
C MET A 1 -14.40 11.71 -13.03
N VAL A 2 -13.27 11.60 -13.74
CA VAL A 2 -12.16 10.70 -13.42
C VAL A 2 -11.27 11.43 -12.40
N PRO A 3 -11.02 10.89 -11.19
CA PRO A 3 -10.12 11.50 -10.23
C PRO A 3 -8.72 11.72 -10.80
N ASP A 4 -8.11 12.86 -10.47
CA ASP A 4 -6.70 13.08 -10.77
C ASP A 4 -5.78 12.28 -9.84
N LEU A 5 -4.57 12.00 -10.33
CA LEU A 5 -3.54 11.39 -9.50
C LEU A 5 -3.02 12.42 -8.48
N THR A 6 -3.03 12.04 -7.21
CA THR A 6 -2.46 12.83 -6.12
C THR A 6 -1.26 12.10 -5.52
N ARG A 7 -0.36 12.83 -4.86
CA ARG A 7 0.83 12.23 -4.24
C ARG A 7 0.90 12.55 -2.75
N ARG A 8 1.41 11.60 -1.95
CA ARG A 8 1.64 11.76 -0.50
C ARG A 8 3.07 11.30 -0.18
N ARG A 9 3.80 12.08 0.60
CA ARG A 9 5.16 11.73 1.02
C ARG A 9 5.09 10.77 2.21
N ILE A 10 5.88 9.70 2.19
CA ILE A 10 5.92 8.68 3.28
C ILE A 10 7.10 8.91 4.23
N ASP A 11 8.25 9.31 3.69
CA ASP A 11 9.49 9.45 4.45
C ASP A 11 10.21 10.76 4.04
N ASP A 12 10.78 11.42 5.05
CA ASP A 12 11.59 12.63 4.87
C ASP A 12 13.05 12.31 4.55
N ARG A 13 13.53 11.10 4.87
CA ARG A 13 14.92 10.66 4.64
C ARG A 13 15.16 10.20 3.22
N LEU A 14 14.20 9.47 2.65
CA LEU A 14 14.20 9.03 1.26
C LEU A 14 12.99 9.63 0.59
N GLU A 15 13.14 10.37 -0.50
CA GLU A 15 12.01 10.95 -1.21
C GLU A 15 11.13 9.85 -1.82
N THR A 16 10.21 9.34 -1.02
CA THR A 16 9.26 8.28 -1.37
C THR A 16 7.86 8.85 -1.36
N TRP A 17 7.21 8.75 -2.50
CA TRP A 17 5.87 9.22 -2.76
C TRP A 17 4.95 8.05 -3.03
N GLU A 18 3.83 7.98 -2.33
CA GLU A 18 2.68 7.19 -2.76
C GLU A 18 1.87 8.00 -3.76
N ILE A 19 1.45 7.33 -4.83
CA ILE A 19 0.55 7.89 -5.83
C ILE A 19 -0.84 7.31 -5.61
N TRP A 20 -1.83 8.19 -5.60
CA TRP A 20 -3.22 7.91 -5.23
C TRP A 20 -4.16 8.30 -6.37
N TYR A 21 -5.13 7.45 -6.65
CA TYR A 21 -6.26 7.73 -7.54
C TYR A 21 -7.55 7.71 -6.71
N GLY A 22 -8.10 8.90 -6.43
CA GLY A 22 -9.15 9.06 -5.44
C GLY A 22 -8.68 8.57 -4.06
N ASP A 23 -9.30 7.49 -3.57
CA ASP A 23 -9.01 6.88 -2.27
C ASP A 23 -8.15 5.60 -2.38
N VAL A 24 -7.63 5.26 -3.55
CA VAL A 24 -6.85 4.04 -3.76
C VAL A 24 -5.39 4.38 -4.04
N GLN A 25 -4.46 3.78 -3.29
CA GLN A 25 -3.03 3.86 -3.58
C GLN A 25 -2.72 2.97 -4.78
N VAL A 26 -2.24 3.58 -5.86
CA VAL A 26 -2.06 2.94 -7.18
C VAL A 26 -0.59 2.78 -7.56
N GLY A 27 0.32 3.13 -6.66
CA GLY A 27 1.73 2.95 -6.89
C GLY A 27 2.62 3.87 -6.08
N THR A 28 3.92 3.79 -6.35
CA THR A 28 4.94 4.56 -5.66
C THR A 28 5.95 5.13 -6.65
N ILE A 29 6.55 6.25 -6.26
CA ILE A 29 7.71 6.85 -6.89
C ILE A 29 8.72 7.14 -5.78
N ALA A 30 9.90 6.54 -5.84
CA ALA A 30 10.89 6.64 -4.78
C ALA A 30 12.28 6.92 -5.35
N GLN A 31 13.02 7.81 -4.72
CA GLN A 31 14.42 8.01 -5.04
C GLN A 31 15.27 6.89 -4.40
N GLN A 32 16.15 6.29 -5.18
CA GLN A 32 17.16 5.38 -4.69
C GLN A 32 18.24 6.20 -3.96
N ASP A 33 18.42 5.91 -2.67
CA ASP A 33 19.38 6.58 -1.79
C ASP A 33 20.82 6.48 -2.32
N TRP A 34 21.36 5.27 -2.27
CA TRP A 34 22.74 4.99 -2.62
C TRP A 34 22.82 3.68 -3.38
N ASP A 35 23.65 3.66 -4.41
CA ASP A 35 24.00 2.47 -5.18
C ASP A 35 25.53 2.46 -5.34
N PRO A 36 26.19 1.28 -5.23
CA PRO A 36 27.62 1.16 -5.48
C PRO A 36 28.05 1.69 -6.85
N ASN A 37 27.13 1.71 -7.82
CA ASN A 37 27.32 2.42 -9.07
C ASN A 37 26.88 3.90 -8.91
N PRO A 38 27.79 4.90 -9.01
CA PRO A 38 27.45 6.31 -8.89
C PRO A 38 26.38 6.77 -9.89
N GLU A 39 26.34 6.18 -11.08
CA GLU A 39 25.34 6.49 -12.11
C GLU A 39 23.93 6.01 -11.73
N ARG A 40 23.83 5.10 -10.76
CA ARG A 40 22.56 4.59 -10.21
C ARG A 40 22.15 5.23 -8.90
N SER A 41 23.04 6.00 -8.26
CA SER A 41 22.70 6.79 -7.09
C SER A 41 21.76 7.93 -7.48
N GLY A 42 20.69 8.13 -6.71
CA GLY A 42 19.70 9.19 -6.98
C GLY A 42 18.69 8.88 -8.09
N ILE A 43 18.71 7.68 -8.70
CA ILE A 43 17.71 7.25 -9.68
C ILE A 43 16.33 7.14 -9.01
N TRP A 44 15.31 7.62 -9.72
CA TRP A 44 13.91 7.50 -9.35
C TRP A 44 13.33 6.20 -9.87
N LYS A 45 12.88 5.34 -8.95
CA LYS A 45 12.14 4.11 -9.28
C LYS A 45 10.65 4.36 -9.12
N TRP A 46 9.86 3.81 -10.04
CA TRP A 46 8.41 3.90 -9.95
C TRP A 46 7.76 2.56 -10.23
N SER A 47 6.58 2.36 -9.64
CA SER A 47 5.73 1.20 -9.85
C SER A 47 4.28 1.65 -9.91
N CYS A 48 3.58 1.33 -11.00
CA CYS A 48 2.18 1.68 -11.25
C CYS A 48 1.33 0.39 -11.34
N GLY A 49 0.31 0.29 -10.50
CA GLY A 49 -0.60 -0.85 -10.41
C GLY A 49 -0.92 -1.22 -8.95
N PHE A 50 -1.82 -2.19 -8.77
CA PHE A 50 -2.38 -2.55 -7.46
C PHE A 50 -1.45 -3.39 -6.57
N TYR A 51 -0.21 -2.97 -6.31
CA TYR A 51 0.70 -3.76 -5.48
C TYR A 51 0.21 -3.89 -4.01
N PRO A 52 0.23 -5.11 -3.40
CA PRO A 52 0.80 -6.37 -3.90
C PRO A 52 -0.14 -7.25 -4.76
N LEU A 53 -1.38 -6.85 -4.99
CA LEU A 53 -2.29 -7.56 -5.91
C LEU A 53 -1.78 -7.44 -7.35
N HIS A 54 -1.99 -8.50 -8.16
CA HIS A 54 -1.61 -8.52 -9.58
C HIS A 54 -0.18 -8.03 -9.86
N ARG A 55 0.79 -8.52 -9.07
CA ARG A 55 2.19 -8.07 -9.09
C ARG A 55 2.83 -8.13 -10.50
N ASP A 56 2.39 -9.10 -11.29
CA ASP A 56 2.75 -9.36 -12.68
C ASP A 56 2.17 -8.34 -13.68
N GLN A 57 1.12 -7.63 -13.29
CA GLN A 57 0.44 -6.62 -14.11
C GLN A 57 0.82 -5.19 -13.73
N CYS A 58 1.68 -5.02 -12.72
CA CYS A 58 2.21 -3.70 -12.36
C CYS A 58 3.32 -3.29 -13.33
N PHE A 59 3.19 -2.09 -13.89
CA PHE A 59 4.25 -1.44 -14.64
C PHE A 59 5.32 -0.93 -13.68
N ARG A 60 6.59 -0.97 -14.10
CA ARG A 60 7.72 -0.45 -13.33
C ARG A 60 8.72 0.22 -14.25
N GLY A 61 9.48 1.15 -13.71
CA GLY A 61 10.55 1.78 -14.44
C GLY A 61 11.48 2.58 -13.53
N GLU A 62 12.51 3.12 -14.17
CA GLU A 62 13.54 3.94 -13.56
C GLU A 62 13.67 5.23 -14.38
N ALA A 63 14.00 6.35 -13.74
CA ALA A 63 14.28 7.62 -14.40
C ALA A 63 15.31 8.43 -13.60
N THR A 64 15.99 9.38 -14.25
CA THR A 64 16.99 10.22 -13.60
C THR A 64 16.39 11.38 -12.83
N THR A 65 15.14 11.78 -13.12
CA THR A 65 14.44 12.87 -12.43
C THR A 65 13.04 12.44 -11.98
N PHE A 66 12.53 13.12 -10.94
CA PHE A 66 11.18 12.89 -10.44
C PHE A 66 10.13 13.16 -11.50
N GLU A 67 10.25 14.25 -12.26
CA GLU A 67 9.29 14.67 -13.28
C GLU A 67 9.19 13.62 -14.38
N THR A 68 10.32 13.05 -14.79
CA THR A 68 10.36 11.97 -15.78
C THR A 68 9.73 10.71 -15.24
N ALA A 69 10.02 10.32 -13.99
CA ALA A 69 9.37 9.19 -13.34
C ALA A 69 7.84 9.39 -13.23
N HIS A 70 7.40 10.60 -12.87
CA HIS A 70 5.99 10.94 -12.72
C HIS A 70 5.25 10.97 -14.07
N ALA A 71 5.89 11.47 -15.12
CA ALA A 71 5.33 11.42 -16.48
C ALA A 71 5.20 9.98 -16.98
N ALA A 72 6.23 9.15 -16.78
CA ALA A 72 6.21 7.73 -17.14
C ALA A 72 5.14 6.96 -16.34
N PHE A 73 5.03 7.22 -15.03
CA PHE A 73 3.97 6.69 -14.19
C PHE A 73 2.58 7.06 -14.74
N SER A 74 2.38 8.34 -15.06
CA SER A 74 1.10 8.84 -15.55
C SER A 74 0.70 8.20 -16.89
N ALA A 75 1.68 7.97 -17.77
CA ALA A 75 1.47 7.25 -19.02
C ALA A 75 1.10 5.78 -18.77
N ALA A 76 1.82 5.09 -17.88
CA ALA A 76 1.50 3.73 -17.48
C ALA A 76 0.11 3.61 -16.85
N TRP A 77 -0.29 4.58 -16.01
CA TRP A 77 -1.62 4.62 -15.40
C TRP A 77 -2.73 4.74 -16.44
N ARG A 78 -2.55 5.56 -17.49
CA ARG A 78 -3.51 5.69 -18.60
C ARG A 78 -3.71 4.38 -19.36
N MET A 79 -2.69 3.52 -19.43
CA MET A 79 -2.79 2.19 -20.02
C MET A 79 -3.39 1.17 -19.07
N PHE A 80 -3.09 1.27 -17.77
CA PHE A 80 -3.55 0.35 -16.73
C PHE A 80 -5.03 0.55 -16.40
N LEU A 81 -5.46 1.80 -16.14
CA LEU A 81 -6.79 2.16 -15.64
C LEU A 81 -7.96 1.58 -16.47
N PRO A 82 -7.97 1.67 -17.82
CA PRO A 82 -9.09 1.17 -18.61
C PRO A 82 -9.30 -0.35 -18.53
N GLN A 83 -8.26 -1.10 -18.13
CA GLN A 83 -8.30 -2.55 -18.03
C GLN A 83 -8.76 -3.04 -16.65
N ARG A 84 -9.09 -2.13 -15.73
CA ARG A 84 -9.42 -2.45 -14.34
C ARG A 84 -10.91 -2.33 -14.06
N THR A 85 -11.41 -3.29 -13.31
CA THR A 85 -12.78 -3.38 -12.84
C THR A 85 -12.93 -2.74 -11.47
N LYS A 86 -14.16 -2.32 -11.14
CA LYS A 86 -14.49 -1.81 -9.80
C LYS A 86 -14.12 -2.80 -8.68
N ALA A 87 -14.28 -4.10 -8.92
CA ALA A 87 -13.94 -5.15 -7.97
C ALA A 87 -12.43 -5.20 -7.66
N GLU A 88 -11.57 -4.96 -8.66
CA GLU A 88 -10.11 -4.90 -8.43
C GLU A 88 -9.72 -3.67 -7.60
N PHE A 89 -10.37 -2.53 -7.78
CA PHE A 89 -10.20 -1.37 -6.91
C PHE A 89 -10.62 -1.68 -5.46
N GLU A 90 -11.76 -2.34 -5.27
CA GLU A 90 -12.22 -2.75 -3.94
C GLU A 90 -11.28 -3.78 -3.29
N ALA A 91 -10.76 -4.73 -4.07
CA ALA A 91 -9.75 -5.66 -3.61
C ALA A 91 -8.47 -4.93 -3.17
N CYS A 92 -8.02 -3.93 -3.94
CA CYS A 92 -6.87 -3.10 -3.59
C CYS A 92 -7.08 -2.36 -2.25
N ARG A 93 -8.27 -1.76 -2.04
CA ARG A 93 -8.62 -1.14 -0.75
C ARG A 93 -8.58 -2.14 0.39
N ARG A 94 -9.21 -3.31 0.23
CA ARG A 94 -9.23 -4.37 1.25
C ARG A 94 -7.82 -4.85 1.58
N GLN A 95 -6.97 -5.05 0.57
CA GLN A 95 -5.58 -5.45 0.77
C GLN A 95 -4.77 -4.40 1.54
N LYS A 96 -5.00 -3.11 1.27
CA LYS A 96 -4.35 -2.01 2.00
C LYS A 96 -4.83 -1.92 3.44
N GLN A 97 -6.14 -1.98 3.66
CA GLN A 97 -6.72 -2.01 5.00
C GLN A 97 -6.22 -3.23 5.80
N TRP A 98 -6.17 -4.41 5.18
CA TRP A 98 -5.60 -5.62 5.79
C TRP A 98 -4.15 -5.41 6.21
N THR A 99 -3.36 -4.79 5.34
CA THR A 99 -1.94 -4.54 5.61
C THR A 99 -1.77 -3.57 6.77
N ALA A 100 -2.51 -2.45 6.79
CA ALA A 100 -2.51 -1.50 7.90
C ALA A 100 -2.94 -2.16 9.21
N ASN A 101 -4.08 -2.87 9.22
CA ASN A 101 -4.59 -3.59 10.38
C ASN A 101 -3.55 -4.58 10.95
N LYS A 102 -2.90 -5.33 10.07
CA LYS A 102 -1.86 -6.28 10.44
C LYS A 102 -0.69 -5.58 11.14
N TYR A 103 -0.20 -4.46 10.62
CA TYR A 103 0.89 -3.69 11.24
C TYR A 103 0.45 -3.05 12.56
N THR A 104 -0.77 -2.50 12.63
CA THR A 104 -1.32 -1.96 13.88
C THR A 104 -1.45 -3.03 14.98
N LEU A 105 -1.81 -4.26 14.61
CA LEU A 105 -1.75 -5.41 15.54
C LEU A 105 -0.32 -5.80 15.92
N TRP A 106 0.65 -5.68 15.01
CA TRP A 106 2.06 -5.95 15.32
C TRP A 106 2.58 -4.96 16.36
N ASP A 107 2.29 -3.67 16.19
CA ASP A 107 2.67 -2.61 17.12
C ASP A 107 2.02 -2.78 18.49
N ALA A 108 0.81 -3.34 18.53
CA ALA A 108 0.11 -3.73 19.76
C ALA A 108 0.63 -5.04 20.40
N GLY A 109 1.69 -5.67 19.86
CA GLY A 109 2.32 -6.86 20.42
C GLY A 109 1.74 -8.20 19.95
N TYR A 110 0.82 -8.21 18.98
CA TYR A 110 0.15 -9.41 18.48
C TYR A 110 0.85 -10.07 17.27
N ARG A 111 2.07 -9.63 16.92
CA ARG A 111 2.84 -10.14 15.77
C ARG A 111 2.95 -11.67 15.74
N ASN A 112 3.16 -12.28 16.90
CA ASN A 112 3.31 -13.74 17.03
C ASN A 112 1.97 -14.51 17.07
N LYS A 113 0.83 -13.83 17.07
CA LYS A 113 -0.50 -14.44 17.17
C LYS A 113 -1.22 -14.54 15.82
N LEU A 114 -0.80 -13.78 14.82
CA LEU A 114 -1.35 -13.84 13.47
C LEU A 114 -1.11 -15.21 12.83
N GLY A 115 -2.20 -15.88 12.44
CA GLY A 115 -2.16 -17.22 11.85
C GLY A 115 -1.87 -18.36 12.84
N ARG A 116 -1.83 -18.09 14.16
CA ARG A 116 -1.59 -19.11 15.20
C ARG A 116 -2.83 -19.41 16.05
N GLY A 117 -4.01 -19.27 15.45
CA GLY A 117 -5.30 -19.56 16.09
C GLY A 117 -6.00 -18.33 16.64
N PRO A 118 -7.21 -18.51 17.20
CA PRO A 118 -8.03 -17.42 17.68
C PRO A 118 -7.46 -16.78 18.95
N ILE A 119 -7.66 -15.47 19.10
CA ILE A 119 -7.33 -14.68 20.28
C ILE A 119 -8.60 -14.16 20.94
N ARG A 120 -8.55 -13.91 22.25
CA ARG A 120 -9.64 -13.29 23.00
C ARG A 120 -9.55 -11.76 22.89
N CYS A 121 -10.61 -11.14 22.39
CA CYS A 121 -10.78 -9.68 22.40
C CYS A 121 -11.22 -9.20 23.79
N ALA A 122 -10.99 -7.92 24.10
CA ALA A 122 -11.47 -7.28 25.33
C ALA A 122 -13.02 -7.35 25.48
N CYS A 123 -13.76 -7.44 24.37
CA CYS A 123 -15.21 -7.65 24.39
C CYS A 123 -15.62 -9.10 24.74
N GLY A 124 -14.68 -10.01 24.98
CA GLY A 124 -14.92 -11.41 25.33
C GLY A 124 -15.01 -12.37 24.15
N ALA A 125 -15.17 -11.88 22.91
CA ALA A 125 -15.21 -12.70 21.71
C ALA A 125 -13.86 -13.37 21.40
N MET A 126 -13.91 -14.59 20.87
CA MET A 126 -12.76 -15.26 20.27
C MET A 126 -12.78 -15.03 18.77
N PHE A 127 -11.66 -14.63 18.19
CA PHE A 127 -11.58 -14.39 16.75
C PHE A 127 -10.19 -14.71 16.20
N ASN A 128 -10.09 -15.10 14.94
CA ASN A 128 -8.86 -15.33 14.22
C ASN A 128 -8.32 -14.02 13.64
N PRO A 129 -7.20 -13.49 14.16
CA PRO A 129 -6.62 -12.25 13.66
C PRO A 129 -6.07 -12.40 12.23
N GLY A 130 -5.97 -13.63 11.70
CA GLY A 130 -5.65 -13.92 10.30
C GLY A 130 -6.78 -13.69 9.31
N ILE A 131 -8.03 -13.55 9.77
CA ILE A 131 -9.21 -13.31 8.91
C ILE A 131 -9.48 -11.80 8.88
N HIS A 132 -9.60 -11.24 7.67
CA HIS A 132 -9.72 -9.78 7.49
C HIS A 132 -10.98 -9.21 8.13
N GLU A 133 -12.12 -9.88 7.93
CA GLU A 133 -13.43 -9.45 8.43
C GLU A 133 -13.46 -9.48 9.96
N GLU A 134 -12.94 -10.54 10.58
CA GLU A 134 -12.88 -10.68 12.04
C GLU A 134 -11.92 -9.66 12.65
N THR A 135 -10.75 -9.45 12.05
CA THR A 135 -9.81 -8.40 12.48
C THR A 135 -10.44 -7.02 12.38
N THR A 136 -11.17 -6.74 11.30
CA THR A 136 -11.84 -5.45 11.12
C THR A 136 -12.88 -5.20 12.21
N ALA A 137 -13.60 -6.22 12.65
CA ALA A 137 -14.58 -6.11 13.74
C ALA A 137 -13.97 -5.91 15.14
N HIS A 138 -12.70 -6.27 15.35
CA HIS A 138 -12.11 -6.34 16.68
C HIS A 138 -10.86 -5.48 16.89
N ILE A 139 -10.25 -4.95 15.83
CA ILE A 139 -8.99 -4.21 15.94
C ILE A 139 -9.13 -2.97 16.82
N GLU A 140 -10.23 -2.23 16.71
CA GLU A 140 -10.47 -1.02 17.51
C GLU A 140 -10.57 -1.31 19.01
N HIS A 141 -11.17 -2.44 19.40
CA HIS A 141 -11.22 -2.86 20.81
C HIS A 141 -9.84 -3.21 21.37
N ILE A 142 -8.86 -3.55 20.52
CA ILE A 142 -7.52 -3.96 20.93
C ILE A 142 -6.56 -2.78 20.92
N THR A 143 -6.64 -1.93 19.89
CA THR A 143 -5.64 -0.90 19.61
C THR A 143 -6.14 0.50 19.93
N GLY A 144 -7.44 0.66 20.15
CA GLY A 144 -8.10 1.97 20.26
C GLY A 144 -8.12 2.77 18.95
N ARG A 145 -7.81 2.13 17.81
CA ARG A 145 -7.74 2.77 16.49
C ARG A 145 -8.73 2.13 15.51
N PRO A 146 -9.38 2.92 14.65
CA PRO A 146 -10.31 2.38 13.67
C PRO A 146 -9.57 1.51 12.63
N PRO A 147 -10.28 0.59 11.95
CA PRO A 147 -9.67 -0.27 10.96
C PRO A 147 -9.07 0.52 9.77
N GLY A 148 -7.83 0.22 9.41
CA GLY A 148 -7.14 0.77 8.24
C GLY A 148 -6.24 1.97 8.54
N THR A 149 -6.04 2.33 9.82
CA THR A 149 -5.14 3.41 10.26
C THR A 149 -3.79 2.91 10.74
#